data_AF-A0AAE0YGY6-F1
#
_entry.id   AF-A0AAE0YGY6-F1
#
_cell.length_a   1.000
_cell.length_b   1.000
_cell.length_c   1.000
_cell.angle_alpha   90.00
_cell.angle_beta   90.00
_cell.angle_gamma   90.00
#
_symmetry.space_group_name_H-M   'P 1'
#
loop_
_entity.id
_entity.type
_entity.pdbx_description
1 polymer ?
#
loop_
_entity_poly.entity_id
_entity_poly.type
_entity_poly.pdbx_seq_one_letter_code
_entity_poly.pdbx_strand_id
1 'polypeptide(L)'
;MPHPTTVAQRNMKGERYRCKKAAETPSAKRPRDMSPDELRRYKADQRKRQRDNLSSEKKTAIKKKRQDQYRQKREAEALALNTSSEAGTPASSRIRQSLYNLNHEFKKKAKQLGATSAEYAQATVNLVNPKTPEKRAAIMGMQNSHPCKALFVEEDEEEEAYFDIASELGIVANEELEHGPVDENSTAISKSLHDNVTLFYFQDDISRILPHARYSTKHGPARVMNVTIKATHAAFIEQNPGVKVGLTLLQNLRPKNCRLMGSVPLESCLCIYCTNVRTENPFPNVGDFVKLTAQIHKAQKTYYATVIEINKDSNNFSVRFLQRSGTKYSFGEIEDVGLIASGPPDFYSWEVLNNSQWSMDHREH
;
A
#
# COMPACT_ATOMS: atom_id res chain seq x y z
N MET A 1 -38.46 -2.54 62.94
CA MET A 1 -38.96 -3.86 62.53
C MET A 1 -38.47 -4.13 61.11
N PRO A 2 -37.30 -4.76 60.92
CA PRO A 2 -36.76 -5.00 59.58
C PRO A 2 -37.25 -6.36 59.03
N HIS A 3 -37.64 -6.35 57.76
CA HIS A 3 -38.02 -7.53 56.97
C HIS A 3 -36.81 -8.42 56.67
N PRO A 4 -36.98 -9.75 56.56
CA PRO A 4 -35.89 -10.67 56.25
C PRO A 4 -35.58 -10.65 54.76
N THR A 5 -34.31 -10.41 54.43
CA THR A 5 -33.80 -10.48 53.05
C THR A 5 -33.54 -11.94 52.68
N THR A 6 -34.10 -12.34 51.55
CA THR A 6 -34.01 -13.65 50.92
C THR A 6 -32.57 -14.03 50.56
N VAL A 7 -32.15 -15.21 51.03
CA VAL A 7 -30.85 -15.83 50.75
C VAL A 7 -30.84 -16.33 49.30
N ALA A 8 -30.02 -15.71 48.46
CA ALA A 8 -29.76 -16.15 47.10
C ALA A 8 -28.95 -17.46 47.09
N GLN A 9 -29.56 -18.53 46.58
CA GLN A 9 -28.90 -19.81 46.31
C GLN A 9 -27.83 -19.62 45.21
N ARG A 10 -26.55 -19.67 45.60
CA ARG A 10 -25.44 -19.79 44.66
C ARG A 10 -25.43 -21.19 44.06
N ASN A 11 -25.80 -21.26 42.78
CA ASN A 11 -25.60 -22.40 41.90
C ASN A 11 -24.11 -22.81 41.86
N MET A 12 -23.76 -23.90 42.55
CA MET A 12 -22.48 -24.59 42.38
C MET A 12 -22.48 -25.29 41.02
N LYS A 13 -22.03 -24.58 39.97
CA LYS A 13 -21.68 -25.18 38.69
C LYS A 13 -20.52 -26.15 38.91
N GLY A 14 -20.80 -27.43 38.70
CA GLY A 14 -19.88 -28.54 38.91
C GLY A 14 -18.50 -28.32 38.32
N GLU A 15 -17.51 -28.33 39.19
CA GLU A 15 -16.12 -28.64 38.86
C GLU A 15 -16.08 -30.06 38.32
N ARG A 16 -16.07 -30.20 37.00
CA ARG A 16 -15.66 -31.45 36.35
C ARG A 16 -14.17 -31.63 36.64
N TYR A 17 -13.86 -32.38 37.69
CA TYR A 17 -12.54 -32.97 37.92
C TYR A 17 -12.19 -33.83 36.72
N ARG A 18 -11.57 -33.22 35.71
CA ARG A 18 -10.95 -33.94 34.60
C ARG A 18 -9.69 -34.58 35.18
N CYS A 19 -9.86 -35.80 35.70
CA CYS A 19 -8.78 -36.67 36.11
C CYS A 19 -7.81 -36.77 34.92
N LYS A 20 -6.70 -36.03 34.99
CA LYS A 20 -5.62 -36.13 34.02
C LYS A 20 -5.11 -37.55 34.16
N LYS A 21 -5.38 -38.40 33.16
CA LYS A 21 -4.71 -39.70 33.00
C LYS A 21 -3.26 -39.50 33.41
N ALA A 22 -2.83 -40.18 34.47
CA ALA A 22 -1.45 -40.20 34.89
C ALA A 22 -0.64 -40.58 33.65
N ALA A 23 0.10 -39.62 33.11
CA ALA A 23 0.98 -39.88 31.99
C ALA A 23 1.95 -40.96 32.49
N GLU A 24 1.91 -42.12 31.83
CA GLU A 24 2.87 -43.20 32.05
C GLU A 24 4.24 -42.57 32.20
N THR A 25 4.88 -42.80 33.35
CA THR A 25 6.20 -42.29 33.64
C THR A 25 7.10 -42.72 32.49
N PRO A 26 7.71 -41.76 31.74
CA PRO A 26 8.49 -42.11 30.57
C PRO A 26 9.56 -43.11 30.99
N SER A 27 9.48 -44.29 30.39
CA SER A 27 10.45 -45.37 30.49
C SER A 27 11.87 -44.79 30.55
N ALA A 28 12.60 -45.14 31.60
CA ALA A 28 13.93 -44.64 31.93
C ALA A 28 15.01 -45.16 30.96
N LYS A 29 14.80 -45.00 29.66
CA LYS A 29 15.83 -45.22 28.64
C LYS A 29 16.98 -44.26 28.91
N ARG A 30 18.22 -44.75 28.80
CA ARG A 30 19.40 -43.88 28.90
C ARG A 30 19.39 -42.91 27.72
N PRO A 31 19.87 -41.66 27.88
CA PRO A 31 19.85 -40.67 26.79
C PRO A 31 20.54 -41.12 25.48
N ARG A 32 21.43 -42.12 25.56
CA ARG A 32 22.13 -42.71 24.41
C ARG A 32 21.23 -43.62 23.56
N ASP A 33 20.15 -44.14 24.14
CA ASP A 33 19.23 -45.09 23.51
C ASP A 33 17.91 -44.42 23.09
N MET A 34 17.83 -43.09 23.24
CA MET A 34 16.69 -42.29 22.80
C MET A 34 16.82 -41.94 21.33
N SER A 35 15.71 -41.98 20.59
CA SER A 35 15.65 -41.38 19.26
C SER A 35 15.96 -39.87 19.31
N PRO A 36 16.39 -39.23 18.21
CA PRO A 36 16.67 -37.79 18.19
C PRO A 36 15.51 -36.92 18.69
N ASP A 37 14.26 -37.30 18.39
CA ASP A 37 13.06 -36.60 18.83
C ASP A 37 12.77 -36.78 20.32
N GLU A 38 12.92 -37.99 20.83
CA GLU A 38 12.83 -38.27 22.27
C GLU A 38 13.92 -37.51 23.04
N LEU A 39 15.14 -37.46 22.52
CA LEU A 39 16.24 -36.72 23.12
C LEU A 39 15.97 -35.20 23.15
N ARG A 40 15.38 -34.64 22.08
CA ARG A 40 14.92 -33.24 22.05
C ARG A 40 13.87 -32.97 23.13
N ARG A 41 12.86 -33.83 23.26
CA ARG A 41 11.80 -33.73 24.28
C ARG A 41 12.37 -33.89 25.70
N TYR A 42 13.24 -34.87 25.91
CA TYR A 42 13.91 -35.11 27.19
C TYR A 42 14.73 -33.89 27.64
N LYS A 43 15.55 -33.32 26.75
CA LYS A 43 16.30 -32.08 27.04
C LYS A 43 15.38 -30.89 27.33
N ALA A 44 14.27 -30.77 26.62
CA ALA A 44 13.28 -29.73 26.88
C ALA A 44 12.62 -29.88 28.25
N ASP A 45 12.25 -31.11 28.65
CA ASP A 45 11.64 -31.41 29.95
C ASP A 45 12.65 -31.21 31.09
N GLN A 46 13.90 -31.64 30.93
CA GLN A 46 14.98 -31.37 31.89
C GLN A 46 15.17 -29.87 32.11
N ARG A 47 15.23 -29.07 31.03
CA ARG A 47 15.32 -27.59 31.14
C ARG A 47 14.09 -26.98 31.81
N LYS A 48 12.91 -27.58 31.63
CA LYS A 48 11.68 -27.13 32.28
C LYS A 48 11.72 -27.41 33.78
N ARG A 49 12.03 -28.65 34.18
CA ARG A 49 12.20 -29.03 35.59
C ARG A 49 13.26 -28.19 36.30
N GLN A 50 14.40 -27.97 35.64
CA GLN A 50 15.45 -27.08 36.15
C GLN A 50 14.94 -25.66 36.38
N ARG A 51 14.11 -25.11 35.48
CA ARG A 51 13.47 -23.79 35.68
C ARG A 51 12.46 -23.81 36.80
N ASP A 52 11.65 -24.85 36.89
CA ASP A 52 10.58 -24.97 37.89
C ASP A 52 11.18 -25.05 39.30
N ASN A 53 12.33 -25.68 39.45
CA ASN A 53 13.10 -25.77 40.70
C ASN A 53 13.88 -24.49 41.08
N LEU A 54 13.88 -23.44 40.25
CA LEU A 54 14.50 -22.17 40.62
C LEU A 54 13.64 -21.41 41.64
N SER A 55 14.30 -20.71 42.56
CA SER A 55 13.63 -19.74 43.45
C SER A 55 12.89 -18.66 42.64
N SER A 56 11.86 -18.07 43.23
CA SER A 56 11.08 -16.98 42.63
C SER A 56 11.97 -15.82 42.19
N GLU A 57 12.94 -15.42 43.02
CA GLU A 57 13.93 -14.38 42.74
C GLU A 57 14.81 -14.72 41.53
N LYS A 58 15.26 -15.97 41.42
CA LYS A 58 16.09 -16.40 40.28
C LYS A 58 15.28 -16.45 38.98
N LYS A 59 13.98 -16.78 39.07
CA LYS A 59 13.05 -16.70 37.92
C LYS A 59 12.84 -15.25 37.46
N THR A 60 12.65 -14.31 38.37
CA THR A 60 12.47 -12.89 38.02
C THR A 60 13.76 -12.28 37.44
N ALA A 61 14.93 -12.62 37.99
CA ALA A 61 16.22 -12.20 37.44
C ALA A 61 16.44 -12.68 36.00
N ILE A 62 16.13 -13.94 35.70
CA ILE A 62 16.21 -14.49 34.33
C ILE A 62 15.23 -13.78 33.39
N LYS A 63 14.00 -13.50 33.85
CA LYS A 63 13.00 -12.77 33.06
C LYS A 63 13.47 -11.36 32.71
N LYS A 64 14.02 -10.63 33.69
CA LYS A 64 14.59 -9.29 33.49
C LYS A 64 15.74 -9.32 32.50
N LYS A 65 16.71 -10.23 32.66
CA LYS A 65 17.83 -10.41 31.72
C LYS A 65 17.37 -10.68 30.29
N ARG A 66 16.33 -11.50 30.08
CA ARG A 66 15.75 -11.73 28.75
C ARG A 66 15.11 -10.47 28.17
N GLN A 67 14.37 -9.71 28.98
CA GLN A 67 13.77 -8.45 28.54
C GLN A 67 14.83 -7.44 28.11
N ASP A 68 15.94 -7.36 28.85
CA ASP A 68 17.05 -6.47 28.53
C ASP A 68 17.76 -6.91 27.24
N GLN A 69 17.97 -8.21 27.03
CA GLN A 69 18.48 -8.75 25.75
C GLN A 69 17.55 -8.42 24.56
N TYR A 70 16.24 -8.54 24.73
CA TYR A 70 15.28 -8.14 23.68
C TYR A 70 15.25 -6.63 23.45
N ARG A 71 15.53 -5.83 24.48
CA ARG A 71 15.67 -4.37 24.34
C ARG A 71 16.94 -4.04 23.54
N GLN A 72 18.08 -4.58 23.96
CA GLN A 72 19.37 -4.41 23.26
C GLN A 72 19.30 -4.89 21.82
N LYS A 73 18.64 -6.02 21.55
CA LYS A 73 18.47 -6.51 20.18
C LYS A 73 17.64 -5.54 19.32
N ARG A 74 16.55 -4.99 19.86
CA ARG A 74 15.74 -3.99 19.15
C ARG A 74 16.49 -2.68 18.93
N GLU A 75 17.27 -2.24 19.91
CA GLU A 75 18.12 -1.05 19.79
C GLU A 75 19.21 -1.27 18.74
N ALA A 76 19.86 -2.44 18.73
CA ALA A 76 20.85 -2.81 17.72
C ALA A 76 20.23 -2.95 16.32
N GLU A 77 19.04 -3.54 16.19
CA GLU A 77 18.30 -3.60 14.92
C GLU A 77 17.92 -2.19 14.43
N ALA A 78 17.50 -1.29 15.33
CA ALA A 78 17.20 0.11 15.00
C ALA A 78 18.45 0.90 14.58
N LEU A 79 19.57 0.70 15.28
CA LEU A 79 20.87 1.27 14.90
C LEU A 79 21.34 0.73 13.55
N ALA A 80 21.23 -0.59 13.32
CA ALA A 80 21.58 -1.21 12.05
C ALA A 80 20.76 -0.62 10.89
N LEU A 81 19.45 -0.45 11.07
CA LEU A 81 18.54 0.21 10.12
C LEU A 81 18.95 1.66 9.83
N ASN A 82 19.46 2.39 10.81
CA ASN A 82 19.95 3.75 10.61
C ASN A 82 21.29 3.79 9.88
N THR A 83 22.19 2.83 10.12
CA THR A 83 23.47 2.72 9.39
C THR A 83 23.36 2.09 8.00
N SER A 84 22.29 1.36 7.70
CA SER A 84 22.07 0.74 6.39
C SER A 84 21.06 1.48 5.51
N SER A 85 20.67 2.71 5.88
CA SER A 85 19.69 3.53 5.15
C SER A 85 20.37 4.68 4.39
N GLU A 86 21.37 4.35 3.58
CA GLU A 86 21.56 5.05 2.31
C GLU A 86 20.76 4.26 1.25
N ALA A 87 19.81 4.93 0.59
CA ALA A 87 18.78 4.42 -0.31
C ALA A 87 17.50 3.83 0.34
N GLY A 88 16.48 4.69 0.48
CA GLY A 88 15.06 4.31 0.44
C GLY A 88 14.43 3.83 1.75
N THR A 89 13.97 4.77 2.59
CA THR A 89 13.10 4.44 3.72
C THR A 89 11.82 3.71 3.28
N PRO A 90 11.39 2.62 3.96
CA PRO A 90 10.12 1.99 3.70
C PRO A 90 8.99 2.87 4.24
N ALA A 91 8.13 3.36 3.33
CA ALA A 91 6.99 4.25 3.61
C ALA A 91 6.07 3.83 4.78
N SER A 92 6.12 2.56 5.20
CA SER A 92 5.31 2.03 6.30
C SER A 92 5.64 2.60 7.69
N SER A 93 6.89 2.96 7.99
CA SER A 93 7.26 3.48 9.31
C SER A 93 6.79 4.93 9.50
N ARG A 94 6.92 5.78 8.46
CA ARG A 94 6.40 7.16 8.46
C ARG A 94 4.88 7.21 8.60
N ILE A 95 4.14 6.28 7.98
CA ILE A 95 2.68 6.20 8.10
C ILE A 95 2.24 5.82 9.52
N ARG A 96 2.98 4.94 10.21
CA ARG A 96 2.65 4.60 11.61
C ARG A 96 2.93 5.76 12.57
N GLN A 97 4.02 6.49 12.35
CA GLN A 97 4.35 7.69 13.13
C GLN A 97 3.31 8.80 12.90
N SER A 98 2.87 9.02 11.65
CA SER A 98 1.87 10.04 11.33
C SER A 98 0.49 9.72 11.90
N LEU A 99 0.07 8.45 11.86
CA LEU A 99 -1.17 8.00 12.50
C LEU A 99 -1.13 8.13 14.02
N TYR A 100 0.03 7.85 14.65
CA TYR A 100 0.21 8.04 16.08
C TYR A 100 0.10 9.53 16.48
N ASN A 101 0.75 10.42 15.72
CA ASN A 101 0.71 11.86 15.95
C ASN A 101 -0.69 12.45 15.71
N LEU A 102 -1.39 12.00 14.66
CA LEU A 102 -2.79 12.36 14.40
C LEU A 102 -3.72 11.93 15.54
N ASN A 103 -3.56 10.71 16.04
CA ASN A 103 -4.38 10.21 17.14
C ASN A 103 -4.10 10.98 18.45
N HIS A 104 -2.85 11.39 18.68
CA HIS A 104 -2.48 12.22 19.83
C HIS A 104 -3.10 13.62 19.78
N GLU A 105 -3.00 14.31 18.64
CA GLU A 105 -3.65 15.62 18.41
C GLU A 105 -5.17 15.52 18.50
N PHE A 106 -5.77 14.47 17.94
CA PHE A 106 -7.21 14.25 17.98
C PHE A 106 -7.70 14.02 19.42
N LYS A 107 -6.97 13.23 20.22
CA LYS A 107 -7.26 13.01 21.64
C LYS A 107 -7.19 14.30 22.46
N LYS A 108 -6.23 15.18 22.14
CA LYS A 108 -6.09 16.49 22.77
C LYS A 108 -7.29 17.40 22.45
N LYS A 109 -7.69 17.48 21.18
CA LYS A 109 -8.87 18.27 20.75
C LYS A 109 -10.18 17.72 21.28
N ALA A 110 -10.37 16.40 21.29
CA ALA A 110 -11.58 15.78 21.83
C ALA A 110 -11.74 16.07 23.33
N LYS A 111 -10.65 16.08 24.09
CA LYS A 111 -10.65 16.47 25.50
C LYS A 111 -10.98 17.96 25.69
N GLN A 112 -10.50 18.83 24.81
CA GLN A 112 -10.83 20.26 24.84
C GLN A 112 -12.30 20.53 24.51
N LEU A 113 -12.90 19.72 23.63
CA LEU A 113 -14.31 19.83 23.23
C LEU A 113 -15.28 19.15 24.21
N GLY A 114 -14.78 18.53 25.29
CA GLY A 114 -15.62 17.81 26.25
C GLY A 114 -16.30 16.56 25.67
N ALA A 115 -15.78 16.01 24.57
CA ALA A 115 -16.38 14.85 23.91
C ALA A 115 -16.41 13.63 24.85
N THR A 116 -17.56 12.98 24.91
CA THR A 116 -17.74 11.74 25.68
C THR A 116 -16.90 10.61 25.08
N SER A 117 -16.59 9.58 25.87
CA SER A 117 -15.80 8.43 25.41
C SER A 117 -16.44 7.70 24.22
N ALA A 118 -17.78 7.73 24.12
CA ALA A 118 -18.54 7.18 22.99
C ALA A 118 -18.38 8.03 21.73
N GLU A 119 -18.49 9.36 21.83
CA GLU A 119 -18.28 10.29 20.70
C GLU A 119 -16.84 10.24 20.18
N TYR A 120 -15.86 10.13 21.10
CA TYR A 120 -14.46 9.95 20.73
C TYR A 120 -14.23 8.65 19.97
N ALA A 121 -14.80 7.53 20.44
CA ALA A 121 -14.69 6.24 19.78
C ALA A 121 -15.34 6.28 18.39
N GLN A 122 -16.53 6.86 18.28
CA GLN A 122 -17.23 7.02 17.01
C GLN A 122 -16.45 7.89 16.02
N ALA A 123 -15.91 9.03 16.46
CA ALA A 123 -15.12 9.91 15.61
C ALA A 123 -13.77 9.28 15.20
N THR A 124 -13.15 8.48 16.07
CA THR A 124 -11.94 7.71 15.74
C THR A 124 -12.25 6.63 14.70
N VAL A 125 -13.37 5.92 14.84
CA VAL A 125 -13.85 4.95 13.83
C VAL A 125 -14.13 5.65 12.50
N ASN A 126 -14.74 6.83 12.51
CA ASN A 126 -14.98 7.64 11.31
C ASN A 126 -13.67 8.12 10.65
N LEU A 127 -12.64 8.46 11.41
CA LEU A 127 -11.33 8.83 10.89
C LEU A 127 -10.58 7.65 10.26
N VAL A 128 -10.75 6.44 10.77
CA VAL A 128 -10.11 5.22 10.23
C VAL A 128 -10.86 4.68 9.01
N ASN A 129 -12.16 4.97 8.88
CA ASN A 129 -12.98 4.47 7.78
C ASN A 129 -12.86 5.39 6.54
N PRO A 130 -12.36 4.92 5.38
CA PRO A 130 -12.14 5.75 4.18
C PRO A 130 -13.45 6.25 3.50
N LYS A 131 -14.61 6.05 4.13
CA LYS A 131 -15.94 6.31 3.55
C LYS A 131 -16.61 7.59 4.07
N THR A 132 -15.96 8.45 4.86
CA THR A 132 -16.62 9.71 5.26
C THR A 132 -16.80 10.64 4.06
N PRO A 133 -17.88 11.45 4.03
CA PRO A 133 -18.12 12.42 2.97
C PRO A 133 -16.95 13.39 2.79
N GLU A 134 -16.30 13.84 3.87
CA GLU A 134 -15.17 14.77 3.75
C GLU A 134 -13.92 14.11 3.15
N LYS A 135 -13.63 12.84 3.50
CA LYS A 135 -12.53 12.10 2.86
C LYS A 135 -12.84 11.78 1.41
N ARG A 136 -14.10 11.48 1.07
CA ARG A 136 -14.55 11.33 -0.32
C ARG A 136 -14.40 12.64 -1.10
N ALA A 137 -14.78 13.77 -0.50
CA ALA A 137 -14.60 15.09 -1.10
C ALA A 137 -13.12 15.44 -1.29
N ALA A 138 -12.25 15.10 -0.32
CA ALA A 138 -10.81 15.33 -0.44
C ALA A 138 -10.16 14.41 -1.50
N ILE A 139 -10.54 13.14 -1.57
CA ILE A 139 -10.06 12.21 -2.62
C ILE A 139 -10.58 12.65 -3.99
N MET A 140 -11.86 13.01 -4.11
CA MET A 140 -12.42 13.57 -5.33
C MET A 140 -11.75 14.89 -5.71
N GLY A 141 -11.42 15.75 -4.74
CA GLY A 141 -10.65 16.98 -4.96
C GLY A 141 -9.27 16.70 -5.53
N MET A 142 -8.53 15.76 -4.95
CA MET A 142 -7.21 15.34 -5.45
C MET A 142 -7.28 14.66 -6.83
N GLN A 143 -8.34 13.87 -7.09
CA GLN A 143 -8.58 13.27 -8.41
C GLN A 143 -8.97 14.34 -9.45
N ASN A 144 -9.76 15.34 -9.04
CA ASN A 144 -10.18 16.46 -9.89
C ASN A 144 -9.03 17.41 -10.22
N SER A 145 -8.06 17.56 -9.34
CA SER A 145 -6.86 18.35 -9.58
C SER A 145 -5.71 17.55 -10.19
N HIS A 146 -5.88 16.25 -10.43
CA HIS A 146 -4.80 15.43 -10.99
C HIS A 146 -4.68 15.71 -12.49
N PRO A 147 -3.47 16.01 -13.02
CA PRO A 147 -3.27 16.30 -14.44
C PRO A 147 -3.67 15.16 -15.39
N CYS A 148 -3.84 13.93 -14.88
CA CYS A 148 -4.30 12.82 -15.70
C CYS A 148 -5.83 12.83 -15.90
N LYS A 149 -6.59 13.66 -15.18
CA LYS A 149 -8.03 13.80 -15.40
C LYS A 149 -8.35 14.23 -16.84
N ALA A 150 -7.54 15.10 -17.43
CA ALA A 150 -7.68 15.52 -18.83
C ALA A 150 -7.52 14.36 -19.85
N LEU A 151 -6.88 13.25 -19.45
CA LEU A 151 -6.76 12.05 -20.29
C LEU A 151 -7.95 11.09 -20.13
N PHE A 152 -8.87 11.36 -19.20
CA PHE A 152 -9.98 10.48 -18.83
C PHE A 152 -11.35 11.18 -18.79
N VAL A 153 -11.38 12.50 -19.02
CA VAL A 153 -12.59 13.16 -19.49
C VAL A 153 -12.63 12.82 -20.97
N GLU A 154 -13.30 11.71 -21.31
CA GLU A 154 -13.84 11.56 -22.65
C GLU A 154 -14.74 12.78 -22.87
N GLU A 155 -14.66 13.40 -24.05
CA GLU A 155 -15.43 14.57 -24.49
C GLU A 155 -16.95 14.25 -24.61
N ASP A 156 -17.51 13.55 -23.62
CA ASP A 156 -18.89 13.07 -23.59
C ASP A 156 -19.89 14.18 -23.22
N GLU A 157 -19.45 15.42 -22.97
CA GLU A 157 -20.34 16.53 -22.56
C GLU A 157 -20.75 17.50 -23.68
N GLU A 158 -20.24 17.38 -24.92
CA GLU A 158 -20.63 18.26 -26.04
C GLU A 158 -21.34 17.57 -27.23
N GLU A 159 -21.54 16.25 -27.23
CA GLU A 159 -22.20 15.52 -28.33
C GLU A 159 -23.49 14.77 -27.94
N GLU A 160 -24.32 15.35 -27.05
CA GLU A 160 -25.76 14.99 -26.96
C GLU A 160 -26.57 15.50 -28.18
N ALA A 161 -26.03 15.39 -29.38
CA ALA A 161 -26.83 15.30 -30.58
C ALA A 161 -27.21 13.82 -30.75
N TYR A 162 -28.40 13.48 -30.25
CA TYR A 162 -29.07 12.20 -30.42
C TYR A 162 -29.13 11.81 -31.91
N PHE A 163 -28.08 11.15 -32.41
CA PHE A 163 -28.05 10.50 -33.72
C PHE A 163 -28.82 9.19 -33.60
N ASP A 164 -30.09 9.23 -34.00
CA ASP A 164 -30.93 8.04 -34.13
C ASP A 164 -30.52 7.24 -35.38
N ILE A 165 -29.46 6.46 -35.24
CA ILE A 165 -28.92 5.57 -36.30
C ILE A 165 -30.01 4.61 -36.83
N ALA A 166 -31.03 4.30 -36.02
CA ALA A 166 -32.15 3.46 -36.47
C ALA A 166 -33.07 4.18 -37.48
N SER A 167 -33.21 5.50 -37.36
CA SER A 167 -33.99 6.33 -38.29
C SER A 167 -33.29 6.50 -39.64
N GLU A 168 -31.97 6.64 -39.66
CA GLU A 168 -31.20 6.88 -40.89
C GLU A 168 -30.90 5.59 -41.69
N LEU A 169 -30.84 4.44 -41.01
CA LEU A 169 -30.66 3.13 -41.67
C LEU A 169 -31.97 2.50 -42.19
N GLY A 170 -33.13 3.15 -42.02
CA GLY A 170 -34.41 2.65 -42.51
C GLY A 170 -34.80 1.28 -41.97
N ILE A 171 -34.30 0.91 -40.78
CA ILE A 171 -34.60 -0.37 -40.15
C ILE A 171 -36.00 -0.25 -39.54
N VAL A 172 -37.02 -0.59 -40.33
CA VAL A 172 -38.39 -0.75 -39.85
C VAL A 172 -38.34 -1.80 -38.74
N ALA A 173 -38.66 -1.37 -37.52
CA ALA A 173 -38.84 -2.27 -36.39
C ALA A 173 -39.94 -3.28 -36.76
N ASN A 174 -39.53 -4.51 -37.07
CA ASN A 174 -40.46 -5.63 -37.12
C ASN A 174 -40.90 -5.89 -35.67
N GLU A 175 -42.02 -5.27 -35.30
CA GLU A 175 -42.93 -5.79 -34.28
C GLU A 175 -43.35 -7.22 -34.66
N GLU A 176 -43.61 -8.04 -33.65
CA GLU A 176 -44.01 -9.46 -33.71
C GLU A 176 -42.87 -10.47 -33.86
N LEU A 177 -42.01 -10.53 -32.83
CA LEU A 177 -41.38 -11.79 -32.44
C LEU A 177 -42.20 -12.41 -31.30
N GLU A 178 -42.99 -13.41 -31.69
CA GLU A 178 -43.80 -14.27 -30.85
C GLU A 178 -43.05 -14.68 -29.58
N HIS A 179 -43.67 -14.41 -28.43
CA HIS A 179 -43.27 -14.95 -27.14
C HIS A 179 -43.54 -16.46 -27.13
N GLY A 180 -42.63 -17.23 -27.69
CA GLY A 180 -42.52 -18.67 -27.42
C GLY A 180 -42.27 -18.91 -25.92
N PRO A 181 -42.72 -20.06 -25.37
CA PRO A 181 -42.61 -20.37 -23.96
C PRO A 181 -41.14 -20.28 -23.52
N VAL A 182 -40.88 -19.38 -22.58
CA VAL A 182 -39.58 -19.24 -21.93
C VAL A 182 -39.38 -20.47 -21.07
N ASP A 183 -38.66 -21.46 -21.59
CA ASP A 183 -38.21 -22.60 -20.82
C ASP A 183 -37.35 -22.10 -19.64
N GLU A 184 -37.90 -22.20 -18.43
CA GLU A 184 -37.26 -21.81 -17.16
C GLU A 184 -36.05 -22.70 -16.77
N ASN A 185 -35.56 -23.53 -17.69
CA ASN A 185 -34.30 -24.23 -17.54
C ASN A 185 -33.14 -23.25 -17.74
N SER A 186 -32.78 -22.60 -16.63
CA SER A 186 -31.59 -21.78 -16.42
C SER A 186 -30.50 -22.08 -17.45
N THR A 187 -30.37 -21.16 -18.40
CA THR A 187 -29.34 -21.11 -19.42
C THR A 187 -27.97 -21.25 -18.78
N ALA A 188 -27.50 -22.50 -18.71
CA ALA A 188 -26.13 -22.80 -18.34
C ALA A 188 -25.25 -22.06 -19.34
N ILE A 189 -24.70 -20.92 -18.92
CA ILE A 189 -23.77 -20.14 -19.72
C ILE A 189 -22.73 -21.12 -20.22
N SER A 190 -22.61 -21.24 -21.54
CA SER A 190 -21.71 -22.22 -22.13
C SER A 190 -20.31 -21.97 -21.58
N LYS A 191 -19.65 -23.03 -21.12
CA LYS A 191 -18.29 -22.93 -20.59
C LYS A 191 -17.35 -22.26 -21.61
N SER A 192 -17.60 -22.49 -22.90
CA SER A 192 -16.90 -21.83 -24.00
C SER A 192 -17.07 -20.31 -24.00
N LEU A 193 -18.26 -19.78 -23.71
CA LEU A 193 -18.48 -18.33 -23.62
C LEU A 193 -17.70 -17.74 -22.44
N HIS A 194 -17.73 -18.40 -21.29
CA HIS A 194 -16.98 -17.97 -20.11
C HIS A 194 -15.47 -17.94 -20.38
N ASP A 195 -14.94 -18.97 -21.04
CA ASP A 195 -13.52 -19.07 -21.38
C ASP A 195 -13.11 -17.99 -22.39
N ASN A 196 -13.94 -17.72 -23.41
CA ASN A 196 -13.70 -16.64 -24.38
C ASN A 196 -13.69 -15.26 -23.73
N VAL A 197 -14.67 -14.95 -22.88
CA VAL A 197 -14.72 -13.67 -22.14
C VAL A 197 -13.51 -13.55 -21.19
N THR A 198 -13.11 -14.65 -20.54
CA THR A 198 -11.93 -14.66 -19.65
C THR A 198 -10.65 -14.34 -20.41
N LEU A 199 -10.44 -14.96 -21.58
CA LEU A 199 -9.28 -14.70 -22.43
C LEU A 199 -9.26 -13.26 -22.94
N PHE A 200 -10.41 -12.72 -23.33
CA PHE A 200 -10.54 -11.32 -23.75
C PHE A 200 -10.13 -10.34 -22.64
N TYR A 201 -10.61 -10.56 -21.40
CA TYR A 201 -10.19 -9.74 -20.26
C TYR A 201 -8.69 -9.81 -19.98
N PHE A 202 -7.98 -10.85 -20.43
CA PHE A 202 -6.55 -11.03 -20.21
C PHE A 202 -5.67 -10.49 -21.35
N GLN A 203 -6.26 -9.87 -22.37
CA GLN A 203 -5.50 -9.09 -23.34
C GLN A 203 -4.91 -7.83 -22.66
N ASP A 204 -3.71 -7.43 -23.06
CA ASP A 204 -2.93 -6.38 -22.36
C ASP A 204 -3.45 -4.96 -22.62
N ASP A 205 -4.16 -4.76 -23.71
CA ASP A 205 -4.94 -3.56 -24.03
C ASP A 205 -6.16 -3.43 -23.09
N ILE A 206 -6.87 -4.52 -22.79
CA ILE A 206 -8.03 -4.53 -21.90
C ILE A 206 -7.63 -4.47 -20.42
N SER A 207 -6.66 -5.28 -19.99
CA SER A 207 -6.19 -5.28 -18.61
C SER A 207 -4.71 -5.62 -18.47
N ARG A 208 -4.04 -4.98 -17.51
CA ARG A 208 -2.63 -5.22 -17.20
C ARG A 208 -2.44 -5.90 -15.84
N ILE A 209 -1.37 -6.67 -15.72
CA ILE A 209 -0.98 -7.32 -14.46
C ILE A 209 -0.45 -6.26 -13.48
N LEU A 210 -0.89 -6.31 -12.22
CA LEU A 210 -0.33 -5.47 -11.16
C LEU A 210 1.05 -6.01 -10.73
N PRO A 211 2.06 -5.15 -10.56
CA PRO A 211 3.45 -5.57 -10.37
C PRO A 211 3.72 -6.27 -9.03
N HIS A 212 2.90 -6.00 -8.01
CA HIS A 212 3.12 -6.53 -6.67
C HIS A 212 2.29 -7.77 -6.36
N ALA A 213 2.98 -8.84 -5.93
CA ALA A 213 2.38 -10.09 -5.46
C ALA A 213 1.38 -9.90 -4.29
N ARG A 214 1.46 -8.80 -3.55
CA ARG A 214 0.50 -8.44 -2.48
C ARG A 214 -0.94 -8.32 -2.98
N TYR A 215 -1.12 -8.09 -4.28
CA TYR A 215 -2.44 -7.97 -4.90
C TYR A 215 -2.95 -9.27 -5.48
N SER A 216 -2.09 -10.28 -5.64
CA SER A 216 -2.47 -11.59 -6.16
C SER A 216 -3.61 -12.20 -5.36
N THR A 217 -4.49 -12.89 -6.06
CA THR A 217 -5.65 -13.57 -5.48
C THR A 217 -5.46 -15.08 -5.58
N LYS A 218 -6.36 -15.85 -4.94
CA LYS A 218 -6.41 -17.32 -5.15
C LYS A 218 -6.66 -17.74 -6.60
N HIS A 219 -7.07 -16.80 -7.47
CA HIS A 219 -7.33 -17.02 -8.88
C HIS A 219 -6.15 -16.61 -9.79
N GLY A 220 -5.00 -16.25 -9.22
CA GLY A 220 -3.82 -15.83 -9.97
C GLY A 220 -3.40 -14.37 -9.72
N PRO A 221 -2.47 -13.84 -10.53
CA PRO A 221 -2.03 -12.46 -10.42
C PRO A 221 -3.22 -11.51 -10.62
N ALA A 222 -3.27 -10.45 -9.82
CA ALA A 222 -4.30 -9.44 -9.98
C ALA A 222 -4.03 -8.59 -11.22
N ARG A 223 -5.10 -8.31 -11.96
CA ARG A 223 -5.11 -7.44 -13.12
C ARG A 223 -5.97 -6.22 -12.84
N VAL A 224 -5.63 -5.10 -13.46
CA VAL A 224 -6.43 -3.87 -13.46
C VAL A 224 -6.86 -3.58 -14.89
N MET A 225 -8.14 -3.30 -15.09
CA MET A 225 -8.66 -2.89 -16.40
C MET A 225 -8.06 -1.53 -16.78
N ASN A 226 -7.59 -1.42 -18.02
CA ASN A 226 -7.07 -0.18 -18.59
C ASN A 226 -8.18 0.69 -19.18
N VAL A 227 -9.31 0.08 -19.54
CA VAL A 227 -10.47 0.73 -20.15
C VAL A 227 -11.72 0.59 -19.28
N THR A 228 -12.76 1.39 -19.55
CA THR A 228 -14.05 1.29 -18.87
C THR A 228 -14.77 -0.01 -19.25
N ILE A 229 -15.75 -0.46 -18.45
CA ILE A 229 -16.55 -1.67 -18.77
C ILE A 229 -17.30 -1.46 -20.09
N LYS A 230 -17.80 -0.24 -20.38
CA LYS A 230 -18.49 0.09 -21.62
C LYS A 230 -17.57 -0.07 -22.83
N ALA A 231 -16.37 0.53 -22.78
CA ALA A 231 -15.37 0.39 -23.85
C ALA A 231 -14.92 -1.08 -24.03
N THR A 232 -14.76 -1.81 -22.92
CA THR A 232 -14.46 -3.25 -22.96
C THR A 232 -15.55 -4.05 -23.68
N HIS A 233 -16.83 -3.68 -23.47
CA HIS A 233 -17.97 -4.34 -24.11
C HIS A 233 -18.07 -4.03 -25.59
N ALA A 234 -17.85 -2.78 -25.99
CA ALA A 234 -17.76 -2.38 -27.39
C ALA A 234 -16.66 -3.15 -28.13
N ALA A 235 -15.44 -3.17 -27.57
CA ALA A 235 -14.31 -3.91 -28.13
C ALA A 235 -14.56 -5.43 -28.19
N PHE A 236 -15.29 -5.99 -27.21
CA PHE A 236 -15.65 -7.40 -27.22
C PHE A 236 -16.61 -7.75 -28.36
N ILE A 237 -17.65 -6.94 -28.59
CA ILE A 237 -18.61 -7.12 -29.69
C ILE A 237 -17.90 -6.98 -31.03
N GLU A 238 -17.02 -5.99 -31.17
CA GLU A 238 -16.24 -5.76 -32.39
C GLU A 238 -15.36 -6.97 -32.73
N GLN A 239 -14.65 -7.54 -31.76
CA GLN A 239 -13.82 -8.73 -31.96
C GLN A 239 -14.65 -10.02 -32.15
N ASN A 240 -15.90 -10.06 -31.70
CA ASN A 240 -16.75 -11.26 -31.67
C ASN A 240 -18.18 -10.98 -32.16
N PRO A 241 -18.39 -10.58 -33.43
CA PRO A 241 -19.68 -10.10 -33.92
C PRO A 241 -20.80 -11.17 -33.88
N GLY A 242 -20.45 -12.46 -33.85
CA GLY A 242 -21.42 -13.55 -33.73
C GLY A 242 -21.93 -13.84 -32.30
N VAL A 243 -21.33 -13.22 -31.28
CA VAL A 243 -21.62 -13.55 -29.88
C VAL A 243 -22.49 -12.47 -29.24
N LYS A 244 -23.74 -12.80 -28.95
CA LYS A 244 -24.69 -11.89 -28.28
C LYS A 244 -24.45 -11.87 -26.77
N VAL A 245 -23.56 -10.99 -26.31
CA VAL A 245 -23.31 -10.75 -24.87
C VAL A 245 -23.77 -9.34 -24.50
N GLY A 246 -24.75 -9.23 -23.59
CA GLY A 246 -25.13 -7.95 -23.01
C GLY A 246 -24.10 -7.42 -22.02
N LEU A 247 -24.03 -6.09 -21.83
CA LEU A 247 -23.10 -5.42 -20.92
C LEU A 247 -23.09 -6.03 -19.51
N THR A 248 -24.29 -6.26 -18.94
CA THR A 248 -24.46 -6.85 -17.61
C THR A 248 -23.92 -8.27 -17.54
N LEU A 249 -24.11 -9.07 -18.60
CA LEU A 249 -23.60 -10.44 -18.68
C LEU A 249 -22.06 -10.44 -18.77
N LEU A 250 -21.48 -9.57 -19.60
CA LEU A 250 -20.02 -9.41 -19.70
C LEU A 250 -19.41 -9.03 -18.35
N GLN A 251 -20.02 -8.08 -17.64
CA GLN A 251 -19.60 -7.68 -16.30
C GLN A 251 -19.67 -8.83 -15.29
N ASN A 252 -20.71 -9.66 -15.35
CA ASN A 252 -20.87 -10.83 -14.49
C ASN A 252 -19.85 -11.94 -14.80
N LEU A 253 -19.43 -12.06 -16.07
CA LEU A 253 -18.41 -12.99 -16.54
C LEU A 253 -16.97 -12.49 -16.31
N ARG A 254 -16.79 -11.29 -15.76
CA ARG A 254 -15.46 -10.74 -15.49
C ARG A 254 -14.67 -11.64 -14.50
N PRO A 255 -13.42 -12.01 -14.82
CA PRO A 255 -12.58 -12.76 -13.90
C PRO A 255 -12.40 -12.06 -12.55
N LYS A 256 -12.48 -12.82 -11.45
CA LYS A 256 -12.38 -12.28 -10.08
C LYS A 256 -11.04 -11.62 -9.75
N ASN A 257 -9.97 -11.98 -10.49
CA ASN A 257 -8.66 -11.35 -10.38
C ASN A 257 -8.54 -10.06 -11.22
N CYS A 258 -9.52 -9.72 -12.05
CA CYS A 258 -9.56 -8.49 -12.84
C CYS A 258 -10.41 -7.41 -12.12
N ARG A 259 -9.76 -6.30 -11.78
CA ARG A 259 -10.35 -5.20 -10.99
C ARG A 259 -10.60 -3.97 -11.84
N LEU A 260 -11.62 -3.20 -11.47
CA LEU A 260 -11.84 -1.88 -12.04
C LEU A 260 -10.78 -0.90 -11.56
N MET A 261 -10.41 0.04 -12.43
CA MET A 261 -9.40 1.06 -12.14
C MET A 261 -9.71 1.83 -10.85
N GLY A 262 -10.96 2.26 -10.65
CA GLY A 262 -11.40 2.97 -9.44
C GLY A 262 -11.39 2.16 -8.14
N SER A 263 -11.24 0.83 -8.21
CA SER A 263 -11.16 -0.05 -7.03
C SER A 263 -9.73 -0.32 -6.56
N VAL A 264 -8.75 0.06 -7.37
CA VAL A 264 -7.32 -0.15 -7.08
C VAL A 264 -6.78 1.14 -6.45
N PRO A 265 -6.03 1.07 -5.32
CA PRO A 265 -5.39 2.24 -4.75
C PRO A 265 -4.53 2.95 -5.81
N LEU A 266 -4.57 4.28 -5.86
CA LEU A 266 -3.77 5.10 -6.80
C LEU A 266 -2.29 4.70 -6.82
N GLU A 267 -1.75 4.30 -5.68
CA GLU A 267 -0.37 3.81 -5.54
C GLU A 267 -0.02 2.57 -6.37
N SER A 268 -1.04 1.87 -6.87
CA SER A 268 -0.93 0.63 -7.65
C SER A 268 -1.17 0.86 -9.14
N CYS A 269 -1.65 2.05 -9.53
CA CYS A 269 -1.56 2.50 -10.91
C CYS A 269 -0.10 2.89 -11.13
N LEU A 270 0.77 1.94 -11.45
CA LEU A 270 2.13 2.21 -11.93
C LEU A 270 2.12 2.00 -13.43
N CYS A 271 1.38 2.82 -14.18
CA CYS A 271 1.77 3.02 -15.58
C CYS A 271 3.11 3.75 -15.59
N ILE A 272 3.86 3.67 -16.69
CA ILE A 272 5.09 4.44 -16.89
C ILE A 272 4.86 5.91 -16.50
N TYR A 273 3.69 6.47 -16.81
CA TYR A 273 3.26 7.80 -16.37
C TYR A 273 3.22 7.99 -14.86
N CYS A 274 2.52 7.16 -14.09
CA CYS A 274 2.48 7.30 -12.63
C CYS A 274 3.81 6.98 -11.95
N THR A 275 4.67 6.18 -12.59
CA THR A 275 6.05 5.95 -12.13
C THR A 275 6.89 7.20 -12.34
N ASN A 276 6.76 7.84 -13.51
CA ASN A 276 7.43 9.10 -13.85
C ASN A 276 6.91 10.30 -13.02
N VAL A 277 5.61 10.34 -12.72
CA VAL A 277 4.98 11.37 -11.87
C VAL A 277 5.35 11.16 -10.39
N ARG A 278 5.48 9.93 -9.90
CA ARG A 278 6.02 9.68 -8.55
C ARG A 278 7.50 10.02 -8.41
N THR A 279 8.23 10.02 -9.52
CA THR A 279 9.60 10.54 -9.61
C THR A 279 9.64 11.98 -10.10
N GLU A 280 8.56 12.75 -9.98
CA GLU A 280 8.63 14.22 -9.97
C GLU A 280 9.44 14.65 -8.74
N ASN A 281 10.75 14.47 -8.80
CA ASN A 281 11.58 15.61 -8.48
C ASN A 281 11.21 16.64 -9.54
N PRO A 282 10.53 17.75 -9.17
CA PRO A 282 10.21 18.77 -10.14
C PRO A 282 11.50 19.12 -10.87
N PHE A 283 11.44 19.17 -12.20
CA PHE A 283 12.60 19.61 -12.98
C PHE A 283 13.02 20.97 -12.39
N PRO A 284 14.28 21.14 -11.97
CA PRO A 284 14.65 22.32 -11.21
C PRO A 284 14.46 23.57 -12.07
N ASN A 285 13.98 24.65 -11.47
CA ASN A 285 13.91 25.96 -12.10
C ASN A 285 15.24 26.71 -11.90
N VAL A 286 15.50 27.70 -12.75
CA VAL A 286 16.65 28.61 -12.55
C VAL A 286 16.48 29.33 -11.21
N GLY A 287 17.52 29.26 -10.37
CA GLY A 287 17.51 29.77 -9.00
C GLY A 287 17.21 28.71 -7.93
N ASP A 288 16.73 27.52 -8.31
CA ASP A 288 16.49 26.45 -7.34
C ASP A 288 17.81 25.92 -6.77
N PHE A 289 17.78 25.58 -5.47
CA PHE A 289 18.87 24.91 -4.80
C PHE A 289 18.75 23.41 -5.00
N VAL A 290 19.81 22.78 -5.48
CA VAL A 290 19.85 21.34 -5.75
C VAL A 290 20.93 20.67 -4.91
N LYS A 291 20.58 19.50 -4.37
CA LYS A 291 21.51 18.56 -3.72
C LYS A 291 21.87 17.50 -4.75
N LEU A 292 23.13 17.48 -5.14
CA LEU A 292 23.68 16.54 -6.12
C LEU A 292 24.44 15.45 -5.37
N THR A 293 24.16 14.20 -5.68
CA THR A 293 24.84 13.05 -5.08
C THR A 293 25.50 12.25 -6.19
N ALA A 294 26.82 12.05 -6.08
CA ALA A 294 27.63 11.36 -7.07
C ALA A 294 28.42 10.21 -6.44
N GLN A 295 28.56 9.09 -7.17
CA GLN A 295 29.41 7.97 -6.79
C GLN A 295 30.79 8.14 -7.44
N ILE A 296 31.80 8.54 -6.66
CA ILE A 296 33.18 8.72 -7.15
C ILE A 296 34.09 7.75 -6.40
N HIS A 297 34.69 6.80 -7.13
CA HIS A 297 35.57 5.76 -6.56
C HIS A 297 34.95 4.98 -5.39
N LYS A 298 33.67 4.57 -5.52
CA LYS A 298 32.89 3.88 -4.47
C LYS A 298 32.58 4.71 -3.21
N ALA A 299 32.92 6.00 -3.22
CA ALA A 299 32.50 6.93 -2.18
C ALA A 299 31.34 7.78 -2.70
N GLN A 300 30.28 7.88 -1.91
CA GLN A 300 29.18 8.80 -2.18
C GLN A 300 29.62 10.21 -1.77
N LYS A 301 29.67 11.13 -2.74
CA LYS A 301 29.94 12.55 -2.51
C LYS A 301 28.68 13.36 -2.75
N THR A 302 28.40 14.28 -1.82
CA THR A 302 27.27 15.20 -1.93
C THR A 302 27.79 16.60 -2.21
N TYR A 303 27.21 17.25 -3.22
CA TYR A 303 27.47 18.61 -3.62
C TYR A 303 26.19 19.42 -3.53
N TYR A 304 26.31 20.69 -3.18
CA TYR A 304 25.20 21.64 -3.16
C TYR A 304 25.46 22.68 -4.23
N ALA A 305 24.44 22.97 -5.03
CA ALA A 305 24.56 23.89 -6.15
C ALA A 305 23.25 24.66 -6.38
N THR A 306 23.33 25.74 -7.15
CA THR A 306 22.16 26.49 -7.62
C THR A 306 22.05 26.36 -9.13
N VAL A 307 20.85 26.12 -9.63
CA VAL A 307 20.61 26.02 -11.08
C VAL A 307 20.71 27.40 -11.72
N ILE A 308 21.56 27.54 -12.74
CA ILE A 308 21.79 28.81 -13.45
C ILE A 308 21.07 28.83 -14.80
N GLU A 309 21.07 27.70 -15.50
CA GLU A 309 20.55 27.61 -16.87
C GLU A 309 19.89 26.25 -17.09
N ILE A 310 18.80 26.24 -17.86
CA ILE A 310 18.07 25.03 -18.24
C ILE A 310 18.02 24.96 -19.75
N ASN A 311 18.55 23.88 -20.30
CA ASN A 311 18.40 23.56 -21.72
C ASN A 311 17.12 22.74 -21.90
N LYS A 312 16.05 23.41 -22.36
CA LYS A 312 14.72 22.82 -22.54
C LYS A 312 14.69 21.66 -23.54
N ASP A 313 15.61 21.66 -24.50
CA ASP A 313 15.61 20.67 -25.59
C ASP A 313 16.27 19.35 -25.18
N SER A 314 17.08 19.35 -24.11
CA SER A 314 17.92 18.20 -23.74
C SER A 314 17.76 17.72 -22.29
N ASN A 315 16.81 18.28 -21.53
CA ASN A 315 16.64 17.99 -20.09
C ASN A 315 17.95 18.15 -19.28
N ASN A 316 18.86 19.00 -19.75
CA ASN A 316 20.13 19.29 -19.11
C ASN A 316 20.05 20.65 -18.41
N PHE A 317 20.81 20.81 -17.33
CA PHE A 317 20.88 22.08 -16.62
C PHE A 317 22.30 22.37 -16.14
N SER A 318 22.68 23.64 -16.16
CA SER A 318 23.96 24.12 -15.65
C SER A 318 23.78 24.55 -14.21
N VAL A 319 24.74 24.20 -13.36
CA VAL A 319 24.73 24.57 -11.94
C VAL A 319 25.97 25.36 -11.56
N ARG A 320 25.82 26.24 -10.55
CA ARG A 320 26.93 26.86 -9.83
C ARG A 320 27.14 26.12 -8.53
N PHE A 321 28.30 25.50 -8.36
CA PHE A 321 28.62 24.82 -7.11
C PHE A 321 28.87 25.83 -5.98
N LEU A 322 28.38 25.49 -4.79
CA LEU A 322 28.71 26.23 -3.58
C LEU A 322 30.05 25.71 -3.04
N GLN A 323 31.00 26.61 -2.82
CA GLN A 323 32.26 26.29 -2.16
C GLN A 323 32.05 26.31 -0.65
N ARG A 324 32.55 25.28 0.04
CA ARG A 324 32.54 25.26 1.50
C ARG A 324 33.71 26.11 2.02
N SER A 325 33.42 27.19 2.73
CA SER A 325 34.39 28.00 3.47
C SER A 325 34.07 27.91 4.96
N GLY A 326 34.82 27.07 5.70
CA GLY A 326 34.53 26.75 7.09
C GLY A 326 33.22 25.95 7.28
N THR A 327 32.30 26.46 8.10
CA THR A 327 30.95 25.90 8.30
C THR A 327 29.90 26.47 7.35
N LYS A 328 30.27 27.43 6.49
CA LYS A 328 29.35 28.08 5.57
C LYS A 328 29.64 27.71 4.12
N TYR A 329 28.58 27.62 3.34
CA TYR A 329 28.66 27.50 1.89
C TYR A 329 28.56 28.90 1.28
N SER A 330 29.51 29.25 0.44
CA SER A 330 29.56 30.52 -0.30
C SER A 330 29.91 30.26 -1.76
N PHE A 331 29.48 31.10 -2.68
CA PHE A 331 29.98 31.05 -4.04
C PHE A 331 31.44 31.53 -4.06
N GLY A 332 32.34 30.78 -4.70
CA GLY A 332 33.71 31.21 -4.92
C GLY A 332 33.78 32.39 -5.90
N GLU A 333 34.89 33.13 -5.89
CA GLU A 333 35.13 34.25 -6.83
C GLU A 333 35.35 33.78 -8.28
N ILE A 334 35.71 32.52 -8.47
CA ILE A 334 35.88 31.88 -9.77
C ILE A 334 34.62 31.06 -10.05
N GLU A 335 33.98 31.29 -11.21
CA GLU A 335 32.76 30.61 -11.61
C GLU A 335 33.04 29.14 -11.97
N ASP A 336 32.95 28.23 -10.99
CA ASP A 336 32.89 26.79 -11.25
C ASP A 336 31.48 26.44 -11.77
N VAL A 337 31.25 26.67 -13.06
CA VAL A 337 30.02 26.26 -13.76
C VAL A 337 30.17 24.82 -14.23
N GLY A 338 29.34 23.93 -13.69
CA GLY A 338 29.25 22.55 -14.15
C GLY A 338 28.00 22.34 -15.00
N LEU A 339 28.16 21.81 -16.22
CA LEU A 339 27.04 21.29 -16.99
C LEU A 339 26.64 19.93 -16.43
N ILE A 340 25.39 19.81 -15.96
CA ILE A 340 24.82 18.53 -15.56
C ILE A 340 24.00 18.01 -16.73
N ALA A 341 24.58 17.04 -17.43
CA ALA A 341 23.88 16.27 -18.44
C ALA A 341 23.04 15.17 -17.78
N SER A 342 21.85 14.92 -18.32
CA SER A 342 21.05 13.73 -18.07
C SER A 342 21.72 12.49 -18.70
N GLY A 343 22.93 12.17 -18.21
CA GLY A 343 23.65 10.96 -18.55
C GLY A 343 23.05 9.72 -17.86
N PRO A 344 23.58 8.51 -18.15
CA PRO A 344 23.10 7.28 -17.53
C PRO A 344 23.01 7.44 -16.00
N PRO A 345 22.01 6.81 -15.35
CA PRO A 345 21.57 7.08 -13.97
C PRO A 345 22.63 6.88 -12.86
N ASP A 346 23.84 6.47 -13.23
CA ASP A 346 24.87 5.99 -12.33
C ASP A 346 25.85 7.07 -11.82
N PHE A 347 25.86 8.27 -12.41
CA PHE A 347 26.84 9.31 -12.04
C PHE A 347 26.30 10.41 -11.13
N TYR A 348 25.06 10.85 -11.31
CA TYR A 348 24.47 11.91 -10.49
C TYR A 348 22.98 11.66 -10.25
N SER A 349 22.57 11.62 -8.99
CA SER A 349 21.16 11.81 -8.59
C SER A 349 21.00 13.20 -7.97
N TRP A 350 19.91 13.91 -8.28
CA TRP A 350 19.65 15.23 -7.73
C TRP A 350 18.30 15.33 -7.06
N GLU A 351 18.20 16.17 -6.03
CA GLU A 351 16.98 16.53 -5.32
C GLU A 351 16.89 18.06 -5.21
N VAL A 352 15.72 18.62 -5.51
CA VAL A 352 15.44 20.05 -5.32
C VAL A 352 15.16 20.28 -3.84
N LEU A 353 15.93 21.16 -3.20
CA LEU A 353 15.76 21.49 -1.79
C LEU A 353 14.75 22.62 -1.65
N ASN A 354 13.74 22.43 -0.81
CA ASN A 354 12.89 23.54 -0.39
C ASN A 354 13.69 24.54 0.46
N ASN A 355 13.39 25.84 0.37
CA ASN A 355 14.06 26.91 1.15
C ASN A 355 14.14 26.62 2.66
N SER A 356 13.15 25.89 3.21
CA SER A 356 13.14 25.45 4.61
C SER A 356 14.12 24.31 4.91
N GLN A 357 14.28 23.34 3.99
CA GLN A 357 15.24 22.24 4.11
C GLN A 357 16.68 22.74 4.00
N TRP A 358 16.94 23.68 3.09
CA TRP A 358 18.24 24.33 2.96
C TRP A 358 18.68 24.98 4.28
N SER A 359 17.77 25.67 4.97
CA SER A 359 18.05 26.29 6.26
C SER A 359 18.36 25.29 7.39
N MET A 360 17.83 24.06 7.32
CA MET A 360 18.03 23.04 8.34
C MET A 360 19.34 22.25 8.16
N ASP A 361 19.66 21.82 6.94
CA ASP A 361 20.93 21.11 6.65
C ASP A 361 22.16 21.97 7.00
N HIS A 362 22.03 23.30 7.00
CA HIS A 362 23.11 24.23 7.35
C HIS A 362 23.24 24.58 8.84
N ARG A 363 22.34 24.09 9.72
CA ARG A 363 22.40 24.37 11.17
C ARG A 363 23.09 23.28 11.99
N GLU A 364 23.27 22.08 11.45
CA GLU A 364 23.78 20.93 12.20
C GLU A 364 25.27 20.59 11.93
N HIS A 365 26.03 21.49 11.28
CA HIS A 365 27.45 21.28 10.96
C HIS A 365 28.38 22.45 11.30
#